data_AF-A0AAJ6CLX7-F1
#
_entry.id   AF-A0AAJ6CLX7-F1
#
_cell.length_a   1.000
_cell.length_b   1.000
_cell.length_c   1.000
_cell.angle_alpha   90.00
_cell.angle_beta   90.00
_cell.angle_gamma   90.00
#
_symmetry.space_group_name_H-M   'P 1'
#
loop_
_entity.id
_entity.type
_entity.pdbx_description
1 polymer ?
#
loop_
_entity_poly.entity_id
_entity_poly.type
_entity_poly.pdbx_seq_one_letter_code
_entity_poly.pdbx_strand_id
1 'polypeptide(L)'
;MSSVSEAATEANAKPLPFLSQPLGITKRPTSEKPSWTERHAEWFDRDVRLEKRRLIIKDATRGYFHDFHEIRSHGGKTWRSPQTMIRADKARYFPDIQGTCLADKSKKHTADMLFGHVSIVAIVTSRVSEEHTRSFYEAALERFRSHPHFQLVQINLQENTLKAYLLSLFLSSLRAQVPTDLQSTYLLSQQNMDMVREPMGLHNKHVGYTYLVGPDGKIRWAGSAFAEADEARTLVACTGVLLDRMPGGRKAS
;
A
#
# COMPACT_ATOMS: atom_id res chain seq x y z
N MET A 1 25.89 -5.97 -27.38
CA MET A 1 24.84 -6.52 -26.49
C MET A 1 25.23 -6.13 -25.08
N SER A 2 24.67 -5.05 -24.54
CA SER A 2 24.98 -4.57 -23.18
C SER A 2 24.50 -5.59 -22.15
N SER A 3 25.30 -5.87 -21.13
CA SER A 3 24.92 -6.84 -20.10
C SER A 3 23.78 -6.28 -19.23
N VAL A 4 22.92 -7.16 -18.72
CA VAL A 4 21.78 -6.79 -17.85
C VAL A 4 22.22 -5.99 -16.60
N SER A 5 23.47 -6.16 -16.17
CA SER A 5 24.06 -5.44 -15.04
C SER A 5 24.42 -3.99 -15.39
N GLU A 6 24.92 -3.74 -16.60
CA GLU A 6 25.32 -2.39 -17.04
C GLU A 6 24.09 -1.49 -17.22
N ALA A 7 23.02 -2.01 -17.84
CA ALA A 7 21.77 -1.26 -18.02
C ALA A 7 21.10 -0.86 -16.69
N ALA A 8 21.10 -1.75 -15.68
CA ALA A 8 20.57 -1.42 -14.35
C ALA A 8 21.43 -0.37 -13.63
N THR A 9 22.75 -0.40 -13.85
CA THR A 9 23.70 0.56 -13.27
C THR A 9 23.52 1.96 -13.88
N GLU A 10 23.31 2.05 -15.19
CA GLU A 10 23.00 3.32 -15.87
C GLU A 10 21.65 3.89 -15.43
N ALA A 11 20.63 3.04 -15.23
CA ALA A 11 19.33 3.46 -14.73
C ALA A 11 19.41 3.98 -13.28
N ASN A 12 20.25 3.37 -12.44
CA ASN A 12 20.53 3.84 -11.08
C ASN A 12 21.15 5.25 -11.04
N ALA A 13 21.86 5.66 -12.09
CA ALA A 13 22.48 6.98 -12.17
C ALA A 13 21.46 8.11 -12.43
N LYS A 14 20.27 7.79 -12.95
CA LYS A 14 19.20 8.77 -13.19
C LYS A 14 18.29 8.87 -11.96
N PRO A 15 17.91 10.09 -11.52
CA PRO A 15 17.01 10.25 -10.39
C PRO A 15 15.61 9.73 -10.75
N LEU A 16 15.03 8.93 -9.86
CA LEU A 16 13.64 8.50 -9.99
C LEU A 16 12.69 9.70 -9.95
N PRO A 17 11.61 9.68 -10.73
CA PRO A 17 10.58 10.71 -10.65
C PRO A 17 9.89 10.67 -9.28
N PHE A 18 9.49 11.85 -8.81
CA PHE A 18 8.60 11.93 -7.64
C PHE A 18 7.19 11.45 -8.01
N LEU A 19 6.49 10.92 -7.02
CA LEU A 19 5.07 10.60 -7.13
C LEU A 19 4.27 11.84 -7.55
N SER A 20 3.80 11.86 -8.79
CA SER A 20 3.20 13.05 -9.42
C SER A 20 1.68 13.11 -9.26
N GLN A 21 1.02 12.00 -8.94
CA GLN A 21 -0.43 11.90 -8.84
C GLN A 21 -0.90 11.41 -7.47
N PRO A 22 -2.04 11.91 -6.95
CA PRO A 22 -2.65 11.38 -5.75
C PRO A 22 -3.08 9.91 -5.95
N LEU A 23 -2.55 9.04 -5.09
CA LEU A 23 -2.89 7.61 -5.08
C LEU A 23 -4.22 7.36 -4.39
N GLY A 24 -4.92 6.32 -4.83
CA GLY A 24 -6.19 5.86 -4.29
C GLY A 24 -7.37 6.00 -5.25
N ILE A 25 -8.55 5.69 -4.74
CA ILE A 25 -9.82 5.72 -5.48
C ILE A 25 -10.63 6.97 -5.17
N THR A 26 -11.47 7.41 -6.11
CA THR A 26 -12.26 8.64 -5.98
C THR A 26 -13.50 8.46 -5.11
N LYS A 27 -14.19 7.33 -5.25
CA LYS A 27 -15.39 6.99 -4.46
C LYS A 27 -14.96 6.48 -3.08
N ARG A 28 -15.70 6.88 -2.04
CA ARG A 28 -15.52 6.35 -0.69
C ARG A 28 -15.70 4.83 -0.71
N PRO A 29 -14.77 4.03 -0.15
CA PRO A 29 -14.92 2.58 -0.07
C PRO A 29 -16.04 2.21 0.93
N THR A 30 -16.62 1.02 0.75
CA THR A 30 -17.60 0.42 1.66
C THR A 30 -17.28 -1.05 1.85
N SER A 31 -17.56 -1.58 3.05
CA SER A 31 -17.53 -3.02 3.37
C SER A 31 -18.82 -3.74 2.97
N GLU A 32 -19.87 -2.98 2.62
CA GLU A 32 -21.15 -3.53 2.19
C GLU A 32 -21.01 -4.32 0.89
N LYS A 33 -21.68 -5.47 0.83
CA LYS A 33 -21.69 -6.27 -0.39
C LYS A 33 -22.54 -5.54 -1.43
N PRO A 34 -22.01 -5.29 -2.64
CA PRO A 34 -22.80 -4.65 -3.68
C PRO A 34 -24.03 -5.49 -3.99
N SER A 35 -25.14 -4.80 -4.23
CA SER A 35 -26.39 -5.43 -4.65
C SER A 35 -26.21 -6.15 -5.99
N TRP A 36 -27.16 -7.03 -6.34
CA TRP A 36 -27.06 -7.81 -7.58
C TRP A 36 -26.97 -6.92 -8.83
N THR A 37 -27.73 -5.82 -8.86
CA THR A 37 -27.72 -4.84 -9.95
C THR A 37 -26.40 -4.09 -10.03
N GLU A 38 -25.86 -3.65 -8.89
CA GLU A 38 -24.54 -2.98 -8.83
C GLU A 38 -23.42 -3.93 -9.25
N ARG A 39 -23.45 -5.19 -8.80
CA ARG A 39 -22.50 -6.22 -9.23
C ARG A 39 -22.50 -6.43 -10.75
N HIS A 40 -23.68 -6.47 -11.35
CA HIS A 40 -23.79 -6.62 -12.80
C HIS A 40 -23.20 -5.42 -13.53
N ALA A 41 -23.56 -4.20 -13.12
CA ALA A 41 -23.03 -2.97 -13.72
C ALA A 41 -21.51 -2.86 -13.56
N GLU A 42 -20.98 -3.16 -12.36
CA GLU A 42 -19.55 -3.20 -12.08
C GLU A 42 -18.83 -4.24 -12.92
N TRP A 43 -19.45 -5.40 -13.18
CA TRP A 43 -18.85 -6.45 -14.01
C TRP A 43 -18.70 -6.01 -15.47
N PHE A 44 -19.74 -5.39 -16.05
CA PHE A 44 -19.65 -4.83 -17.40
C PHE A 44 -18.60 -3.72 -17.51
N ASP A 45 -18.57 -2.79 -16.56
CA ASP A 45 -17.56 -1.74 -16.53
C ASP A 45 -16.15 -2.32 -16.31
N ARG A 46 -16.02 -3.36 -15.48
CA ARG A 46 -14.76 -4.09 -15.28
C ARG A 46 -14.28 -4.72 -16.57
N ASP A 47 -15.13 -5.39 -17.32
CA ASP A 47 -14.76 -6.01 -18.60
C ASP A 47 -14.34 -4.96 -19.63
N VAL A 48 -15.06 -3.83 -19.70
CA VAL A 48 -14.68 -2.69 -20.55
C VAL A 48 -13.31 -2.12 -20.16
N ARG A 49 -13.04 -1.96 -18.86
CA ARG A 49 -11.75 -1.46 -18.35
C ARG A 49 -10.62 -2.46 -18.56
N LEU A 50 -10.87 -3.76 -18.36
CA LEU A 50 -9.92 -4.83 -18.61
C LEU A 50 -9.57 -4.92 -20.10
N GLU A 51 -10.56 -4.79 -20.98
CA GLU A 51 -10.32 -4.79 -22.42
C GLU A 51 -9.57 -3.54 -22.87
N LYS A 52 -9.94 -2.34 -22.37
CA LYS A 52 -9.14 -1.11 -22.57
C LYS A 52 -7.70 -1.29 -22.09
N ARG A 53 -7.51 -1.89 -20.91
CA ARG A 53 -6.17 -2.17 -20.37
C ARG A 53 -5.42 -3.17 -21.24
N ARG A 54 -6.07 -4.21 -21.73
CA ARG A 54 -5.48 -5.19 -22.64
C ARG A 54 -5.05 -4.53 -23.94
N LEU A 55 -5.84 -3.61 -24.48
CA LEU A 55 -5.50 -2.83 -25.68
C LEU A 55 -4.31 -1.89 -25.43
N ILE A 56 -4.33 -1.13 -24.31
CA ILE A 56 -3.18 -0.28 -23.91
C ILE A 56 -1.92 -1.12 -23.69
N ILE A 57 -2.02 -2.26 -23.01
CA ILE A 57 -0.89 -3.17 -22.79
C ILE A 57 -0.42 -3.73 -24.12
N LYS A 58 -1.32 -4.08 -25.06
CA LYS A 58 -0.96 -4.59 -26.39
C LYS A 58 -0.23 -3.55 -27.23
N ASP A 59 -0.63 -2.29 -27.12
CA ASP A 59 0.03 -1.16 -27.79
C ASP A 59 1.35 -0.79 -27.10
N ALA A 60 1.41 -0.87 -25.77
CA ALA A 60 2.59 -0.62 -24.95
C ALA A 60 3.62 -1.78 -24.96
N THR A 61 3.21 -3.02 -25.19
CA THR A 61 4.10 -4.21 -25.21
C THR A 61 5.08 -4.19 -26.37
N ARG A 62 4.92 -3.31 -27.36
CA ARG A 62 5.99 -3.02 -28.33
C ARG A 62 7.19 -2.27 -27.70
N GLY A 63 7.03 -1.64 -26.53
CA GLY A 63 8.11 -0.99 -25.77
C GLY A 63 8.36 -1.55 -24.35
N TYR A 64 7.36 -2.13 -23.69
CA TYR A 64 7.37 -2.52 -22.26
C TYR A 64 8.30 -3.70 -21.91
N PHE A 65 8.73 -4.51 -22.90
CA PHE A 65 9.72 -5.57 -22.64
C PHE A 65 11.13 -5.03 -22.37
N HIS A 66 11.36 -3.71 -22.53
CA HIS A 66 12.59 -3.07 -22.04
C HIS A 66 12.58 -2.76 -20.52
N ASP A 67 11.41 -2.73 -19.85
CA ASP A 67 11.27 -2.26 -18.46
C ASP A 67 11.56 -3.33 -17.39
N PHE A 68 11.69 -4.60 -17.76
CA PHE A 68 12.08 -5.64 -16.79
C PHE A 68 13.47 -5.42 -16.20
N HIS A 69 14.35 -4.71 -16.92
CA HIS A 69 15.67 -4.32 -16.44
C HIS A 69 15.59 -3.11 -15.48
N GLU A 70 14.69 -2.17 -15.72
CA GLU A 70 14.44 -1.03 -14.83
C GLU A 70 13.83 -1.47 -13.50
N ILE A 71 13.05 -2.56 -13.48
CA ILE A 71 12.47 -3.15 -12.25
C ILE A 71 13.53 -3.66 -11.25
N ARG A 72 14.80 -3.85 -11.67
CA ARG A 72 15.93 -4.18 -10.75
C ARG A 72 16.73 -2.96 -10.32
N SER A 73 16.63 -1.85 -11.04
CA SER A 73 17.24 -0.59 -10.64
C SER A 73 16.55 -0.04 -9.38
N HIS A 74 17.26 0.79 -8.61
CA HIS A 74 16.78 1.46 -7.40
C HIS A 74 16.14 0.51 -6.36
N GLY A 75 16.62 -0.74 -6.28
CA GLY A 75 16.03 -1.75 -5.38
C GLY A 75 14.58 -2.11 -5.70
N GLY A 76 14.14 -1.88 -6.95
CA GLY A 76 12.77 -2.09 -7.42
C GLY A 76 11.81 -0.93 -7.18
N LYS A 77 12.31 0.21 -6.70
CA LYS A 77 11.56 1.46 -6.57
C LYS A 77 11.31 2.08 -7.95
N THR A 78 10.08 2.50 -8.22
CA THR A 78 9.68 3.12 -9.50
C THR A 78 9.34 4.60 -9.39
N TRP A 79 9.18 5.11 -8.16
CA TRP A 79 8.90 6.50 -7.86
C TRP A 79 9.39 6.83 -6.44
N ARG A 80 9.78 8.10 -6.21
CA ARG A 80 10.17 8.61 -4.88
C ARG A 80 8.97 9.25 -4.18
N SER A 81 8.93 9.10 -2.87
CA SER A 81 7.89 9.67 -2.04
C SER A 81 7.94 11.20 -2.08
N PRO A 82 6.80 11.91 -2.04
CA PRO A 82 6.81 13.36 -1.99
C PRO A 82 7.40 13.83 -0.65
N GLN A 83 8.12 14.95 -0.66
CA GLN A 83 8.68 15.54 0.57
C GLN A 83 7.60 16.18 1.47
N THR A 84 6.39 16.36 0.95
CA THR A 84 5.28 16.99 1.65
C THR A 84 4.02 16.13 1.57
N MET A 85 3.16 16.28 2.57
CA MET A 85 1.86 15.62 2.61
C MET A 85 0.92 16.12 1.49
N ILE A 86 0.17 15.20 0.90
CA ILE A 86 -0.90 15.49 -0.04
C ILE A 86 -2.01 16.25 0.70
N ARG A 87 -2.45 17.36 0.10
CA ARG A 87 -3.56 18.17 0.62
C ARG A 87 -4.88 17.36 0.61
N ALA A 88 -5.69 17.54 1.65
CA ALA A 88 -6.92 16.77 1.85
C ALA A 88 -7.97 16.92 0.72
N ASP A 89 -7.97 18.07 0.02
CA ASP A 89 -8.84 18.36 -1.13
C ASP A 89 -8.39 17.65 -2.41
N LYS A 90 -7.12 17.25 -2.50
CA LYS A 90 -6.54 16.52 -3.64
C LYS A 90 -6.34 15.03 -3.37
N ALA A 91 -6.34 14.63 -2.10
CA ALA A 91 -6.18 13.26 -1.67
C ALA A 91 -7.35 12.38 -2.12
N ARG A 92 -7.07 11.10 -2.38
CA ARG A 92 -8.05 10.07 -2.75
C ARG A 92 -8.16 9.02 -1.66
N TYR A 93 -9.23 8.23 -1.67
CA TYR A 93 -9.48 7.23 -0.64
C TYR A 93 -8.56 6.02 -0.78
N PHE A 94 -8.16 5.46 0.34
CA PHE A 94 -7.59 4.12 0.37
C PHE A 94 -8.70 3.11 -0.01
N PRO A 95 -8.46 2.16 -0.93
CA PRO A 95 -9.49 1.21 -1.36
C PRO A 95 -9.86 0.22 -0.25
N ASP A 96 -11.05 -0.38 -0.34
CA ASP A 96 -11.37 -1.49 0.55
C ASP A 96 -10.55 -2.73 0.18
N ILE A 97 -9.90 -3.31 1.19
CA ILE A 97 -9.21 -4.58 1.13
C ILE A 97 -9.78 -5.46 2.24
N GLN A 98 -10.44 -6.53 1.83
CA GLN A 98 -10.91 -7.56 2.74
C GLN A 98 -9.75 -8.51 3.10
N GLY A 99 -9.62 -8.83 4.38
CA GLY A 99 -8.63 -9.78 4.87
C GLY A 99 -9.10 -10.58 6.07
N THR A 100 -8.39 -11.67 6.33
CA THR A 100 -8.51 -12.45 7.57
C THR A 100 -7.60 -11.82 8.62
N CYS A 101 -8.17 -11.37 9.74
CA CYS A 101 -7.40 -10.82 10.85
C CYS A 101 -6.53 -11.91 11.49
N LEU A 102 -5.27 -11.57 11.78
CA LEU A 102 -4.32 -12.52 12.35
C LEU A 102 -4.72 -12.94 13.77
N ALA A 103 -5.21 -12.02 14.60
CA ALA A 103 -5.56 -12.28 16.01
C ALA A 103 -6.65 -13.37 16.14
N ASP A 104 -7.80 -13.17 15.50
CA ASP A 104 -9.02 -13.93 15.76
C ASP A 104 -9.59 -14.66 14.53
N LYS A 105 -8.96 -14.53 13.35
CA LYS A 105 -9.43 -15.06 12.06
C LYS A 105 -10.75 -14.45 11.57
N SER A 106 -11.22 -13.35 12.18
CA SER A 106 -12.38 -12.61 11.69
C SER A 106 -12.10 -12.00 10.31
N LYS A 107 -13.16 -11.82 9.52
CA LYS A 107 -13.05 -11.06 8.27
C LYS A 107 -13.18 -9.58 8.60
N LYS A 108 -12.17 -8.79 8.20
CA LYS A 108 -12.14 -7.35 8.37
C LYS A 108 -11.91 -6.65 7.03
N HIS A 109 -12.37 -5.41 6.97
CA HIS A 109 -12.33 -4.55 5.81
C HIS A 109 -11.56 -3.27 6.17
N THR A 110 -10.63 -2.85 5.33
CA THR A 110 -9.91 -1.58 5.54
C THR A 110 -10.86 -0.39 5.50
N ALA A 111 -11.98 -0.49 4.77
CA ALA A 111 -13.04 0.52 4.76
C ALA A 111 -13.64 0.78 6.15
N ASP A 112 -13.62 -0.21 7.05
CA ASP A 112 -14.14 -0.05 8.42
C ASP A 112 -13.01 0.31 9.41
N MET A 113 -11.80 -0.22 9.17
CA MET A 113 -10.68 -0.06 10.09
C MET A 113 -10.01 1.32 10.04
N LEU A 114 -9.98 1.98 8.87
CA LEU A 114 -9.12 3.15 8.66
C LEU A 114 -9.78 4.48 9.05
N PHE A 115 -11.11 4.59 8.99
CA PHE A 115 -11.80 5.84 9.31
C PHE A 115 -11.72 6.15 10.80
N GLY A 116 -11.52 7.43 11.13
CA GLY A 116 -11.35 7.89 12.52
C GLY A 116 -9.95 7.71 13.09
N HIS A 117 -9.03 7.10 12.35
CA HIS A 117 -7.64 6.85 12.78
C HIS A 117 -6.63 7.44 11.80
N VAL A 118 -5.49 7.90 12.33
CA VAL A 118 -4.30 8.15 11.52
C VAL A 118 -3.56 6.82 11.38
N SER A 119 -3.56 6.29 10.18
CA SER A 119 -3.14 4.92 9.93
C SER A 119 -1.92 4.89 9.02
N ILE A 120 -0.86 4.21 9.44
CA ILE A 120 0.16 3.76 8.49
C ILE A 120 -0.28 2.40 7.98
N VAL A 121 -0.44 2.26 6.66
CA VAL A 121 -0.84 1.01 6.02
C VAL A 121 0.35 0.44 5.25
N ALA A 122 0.79 -0.76 5.60
CA ALA A 122 1.90 -1.47 4.97
C ALA A 122 1.38 -2.64 4.13
N ILE A 123 1.56 -2.58 2.81
CA ILE A 123 1.26 -3.70 1.90
C ILE A 123 2.52 -4.55 1.75
N VAL A 124 2.40 -5.82 2.13
CA VAL A 124 3.49 -6.81 2.17
C VAL A 124 3.08 -8.01 1.32
N THR A 125 3.96 -8.47 0.43
CA THR A 125 3.74 -9.66 -0.42
C THR A 125 4.76 -10.77 -0.14
N SER A 126 5.88 -10.44 0.52
CA SER A 126 7.02 -11.30 0.83
C SER A 126 7.81 -10.76 2.03
N ARG A 127 8.77 -11.54 2.55
CA ARG A 127 9.67 -11.09 3.62
C ARG A 127 10.49 -9.85 3.22
N VAL A 128 10.94 -9.77 1.97
CA VAL A 128 11.69 -8.60 1.47
C VAL A 128 10.81 -7.36 1.48
N SER A 129 9.56 -7.48 1.01
CA SER A 129 8.61 -6.35 1.08
C SER A 129 8.24 -5.95 2.51
N GLU A 130 8.36 -6.86 3.48
CA GLU A 130 8.16 -6.54 4.88
C GLU A 130 9.26 -5.59 5.38
N GLU A 131 10.53 -5.93 5.11
CA GLU A 131 11.67 -5.06 5.43
C GLU A 131 11.59 -3.70 4.71
N HIS A 132 11.14 -3.69 3.45
CA HIS A 132 10.84 -2.46 2.69
C HIS A 132 9.89 -1.57 3.49
N THR A 133 8.71 -2.09 3.85
CA THR A 133 7.74 -1.29 4.61
C THR A 133 8.24 -0.90 6.00
N ARG A 134 8.94 -1.80 6.71
CA ARG A 134 9.49 -1.55 8.05
C ARG A 134 10.45 -0.36 8.04
N SER A 135 11.31 -0.27 7.03
CA SER A 135 12.24 0.86 6.88
C SER A 135 11.55 2.23 6.82
N PHE A 136 10.27 2.29 6.44
CA PHE A 136 9.47 3.52 6.53
C PHE A 136 8.85 3.70 7.91
N TYR A 137 8.08 2.72 8.38
CA TYR A 137 7.15 2.93 9.50
C TYR A 137 7.78 2.77 10.88
N GLU A 138 8.94 2.10 11.01
CA GLU A 138 9.51 1.71 12.31
C GLU A 138 9.69 2.91 13.25
N ALA A 139 10.30 4.00 12.78
CA ALA A 139 10.48 5.21 13.57
C ALA A 139 9.16 5.90 13.97
N ALA A 140 8.13 5.81 13.10
CA ALA A 140 6.81 6.37 13.39
C ALA A 140 6.04 5.49 14.40
N LEU A 141 6.13 4.16 14.26
CA LEU A 141 5.56 3.20 15.18
C LEU A 141 6.13 3.39 16.58
N GLU A 142 7.45 3.43 16.72
CA GLU A 142 8.09 3.61 18.04
C GLU A 142 7.66 4.94 18.70
N ARG A 143 7.56 6.01 17.91
CA ARG A 143 7.18 7.33 18.41
C ARG A 143 5.70 7.45 18.78
N PHE A 144 4.80 6.82 18.02
CA PHE A 144 3.36 7.09 18.10
C PHE A 144 2.51 5.90 18.58
N ARG A 145 3.11 4.72 18.86
CA ARG A 145 2.41 3.50 19.31
C ARG A 145 1.46 3.70 20.49
N SER A 146 1.73 4.65 21.39
CA SER A 146 0.90 4.93 22.56
C SER A 146 -0.21 5.97 22.29
N HIS A 147 -0.27 6.56 21.10
CA HIS A 147 -1.26 7.58 20.77
C HIS A 147 -2.61 6.91 20.43
N PRO A 148 -3.73 7.30 21.07
CA PRO A 148 -5.01 6.59 20.95
C PRO A 148 -5.60 6.57 19.52
N HIS A 149 -5.29 7.58 18.72
CA HIS A 149 -5.74 7.68 17.32
C HIS A 149 -4.74 7.14 16.29
N PHE A 150 -3.57 6.67 16.71
CA PHE A 150 -2.57 6.10 15.81
C PHE A 150 -2.78 4.60 15.65
N GLN A 151 -2.60 4.09 14.44
CA GLN A 151 -2.49 2.65 14.21
C GLN A 151 -1.55 2.31 13.06
N LEU A 152 -0.95 1.12 13.15
CA LEU A 152 -0.27 0.44 12.05
C LEU A 152 -1.16 -0.69 11.56
N VAL A 153 -1.51 -0.68 10.27
CA VAL A 153 -2.29 -1.73 9.60
C VAL A 153 -1.38 -2.44 8.60
N GLN A 154 -1.13 -3.72 8.83
CA GLN A 154 -0.28 -4.53 7.95
C GLN A 154 -1.16 -5.44 7.10
N ILE A 155 -0.99 -5.41 5.79
CA ILE A 155 -1.77 -6.20 4.85
C ILE A 155 -0.81 -7.12 4.11
N ASN A 156 -0.80 -8.38 4.52
CA ASN A 156 -0.11 -9.44 3.80
C ASN A 156 -0.97 -9.89 2.63
N LEU A 157 -0.67 -9.35 1.45
CA LEU A 157 -1.38 -9.56 0.21
C LEU A 157 -0.79 -10.75 -0.55
N GLN A 158 -1.51 -11.86 -0.57
CA GLN A 158 -1.14 -13.11 -1.24
C GLN A 158 -2.12 -13.38 -2.39
N GLU A 159 -1.84 -12.80 -3.56
CA GLU A 159 -2.69 -12.97 -4.75
C GLU A 159 -2.62 -14.40 -5.33
N ASN A 160 -1.56 -15.15 -5.02
CA ASN A 160 -1.40 -16.54 -5.47
C ASN A 160 -2.17 -17.49 -4.53
N THR A 161 -3.20 -18.13 -5.07
CA THR A 161 -4.15 -19.00 -4.36
C THR A 161 -3.64 -20.42 -4.10
N LEU A 162 -2.37 -20.73 -4.37
CA LEU A 162 -1.84 -22.09 -4.27
C LEU A 162 -1.76 -22.56 -2.80
N LYS A 163 -2.79 -23.35 -2.47
CA LYS A 163 -3.06 -24.15 -1.26
C LYS A 163 -3.24 -23.34 0.03
N ALA A 164 -4.51 -23.05 0.33
CA ALA A 164 -4.98 -22.56 1.63
C ALA A 164 -4.50 -23.40 2.84
N TYR A 165 -4.11 -24.66 2.62
CA TYR A 165 -3.48 -25.51 3.64
C TYR A 165 -2.10 -25.03 4.08
N LEU A 166 -1.32 -24.38 3.21
CA LEU A 166 -0.03 -23.81 3.59
C LEU A 166 -0.23 -22.59 4.51
N LEU A 167 -1.29 -21.81 4.30
CA LEU A 167 -1.62 -20.64 5.13
C LEU A 167 -1.84 -21.03 6.59
N SER A 168 -2.42 -22.20 6.90
CA SER A 168 -2.65 -22.60 8.30
C SER A 168 -1.33 -22.87 9.06
N LEU A 169 -0.33 -23.41 8.37
CA LEU A 169 1.02 -23.63 8.91
C LEU A 169 1.80 -22.31 9.04
N PHE A 170 1.65 -21.41 8.08
CA PHE A 170 2.27 -20.08 8.15
C PHE A 170 1.63 -19.20 9.23
N LEU A 171 0.33 -19.35 9.50
CA LEU A 171 -0.41 -18.54 10.47
C LEU A 171 0.13 -18.65 11.90
N SER A 172 0.46 -19.85 12.37
CA SER A 172 0.98 -20.05 13.73
C SER A 172 2.37 -19.44 13.89
N SER A 173 3.25 -19.65 12.91
CA SER A 173 4.58 -19.04 12.87
C SER A 173 4.51 -17.52 12.78
N LEU A 174 3.59 -17.00 11.97
CA LEU A 174 3.41 -15.57 11.79
C LEU A 174 2.84 -14.90 13.05
N ARG A 175 1.92 -15.54 13.78
CA ARG A 175 1.49 -15.09 15.10
C ARG A 175 2.61 -15.06 16.14
N ALA A 176 3.58 -15.97 16.05
CA ALA A 176 4.73 -15.97 16.96
C ALA A 176 5.70 -14.82 16.66
N GLN A 177 5.76 -14.35 15.41
CA GLN A 177 6.66 -13.27 14.97
C GLN A 177 6.05 -11.88 15.12
N VAL A 178 4.73 -11.73 14.95
CA VAL A 178 4.03 -10.45 15.04
C VAL A 178 3.68 -10.13 16.51
N PRO A 179 4.10 -8.98 17.05
CA PRO A 179 3.73 -8.54 18.40
C PRO A 179 2.22 -8.59 18.63
N THR A 180 1.79 -9.05 19.81
CA THR A 180 0.37 -9.32 20.12
C THR A 180 -0.53 -8.10 19.92
N ASP A 181 -0.04 -6.90 20.22
CA ASP A 181 -0.74 -5.63 20.02
C ASP A 181 -1.01 -5.31 18.54
N LEU A 182 -0.14 -5.78 17.63
CA LEU A 182 -0.28 -5.57 16.19
C LEU A 182 -1.09 -6.68 15.47
N GLN A 183 -1.36 -7.81 16.13
CA GLN A 183 -2.09 -8.92 15.48
C GLN A 183 -3.54 -8.55 15.13
N SER A 184 -4.14 -7.61 15.85
CA SER A 184 -5.52 -7.16 15.62
C SER A 184 -5.70 -6.33 14.35
N THR A 185 -4.61 -5.71 13.87
CA THR A 185 -4.52 -4.86 12.68
C THR A 185 -3.66 -5.48 11.56
N TYR A 186 -3.23 -6.74 11.73
CA TYR A 186 -2.58 -7.52 10.69
C TYR A 186 -3.61 -8.34 9.91
N LEU A 187 -3.70 -8.12 8.60
CA LEU A 187 -4.64 -8.76 7.69
C LEU A 187 -3.91 -9.66 6.69
N LEU A 188 -4.43 -10.87 6.49
CA LEU A 188 -4.06 -11.75 5.38
C LEU A 188 -5.13 -11.65 4.30
N SER A 189 -4.78 -11.08 3.15
CA SER A 189 -5.70 -10.85 2.05
C SER A 189 -5.29 -11.64 0.82
N GLN A 190 -6.27 -12.22 0.13
CA GLN A 190 -6.13 -12.83 -1.20
C GLN A 190 -6.90 -12.02 -2.24
N GLN A 191 -7.28 -10.79 -1.91
CA GLN A 191 -8.07 -9.95 -2.80
C GLN A 191 -7.28 -9.63 -4.06
N ASN A 192 -7.93 -9.80 -5.21
CA ASN A 192 -7.36 -9.36 -6.48
C ASN A 192 -7.30 -7.82 -6.51
N MET A 193 -6.12 -7.28 -6.79
CA MET A 193 -5.89 -5.83 -6.80
C MET A 193 -5.84 -5.23 -8.21
N ASP A 194 -6.12 -5.97 -9.28
CA ASP A 194 -5.92 -5.54 -10.68
C ASP A 194 -6.58 -4.20 -11.02
N MET A 195 -7.79 -3.97 -10.50
CA MET A 195 -8.56 -2.74 -10.75
C MET A 195 -8.04 -1.53 -9.98
N VAL A 196 -7.37 -1.76 -8.85
CA VAL A 196 -6.87 -0.71 -7.96
C VAL A 196 -5.34 -0.60 -7.98
N ARG A 197 -4.65 -1.50 -8.70
CA ARG A 197 -3.19 -1.57 -8.80
C ARG A 197 -2.59 -0.27 -9.30
N GLU A 198 -3.10 0.23 -10.42
CA GLU A 198 -2.64 1.49 -11.01
C GLU A 198 -3.02 2.72 -10.16
N PRO A 199 -4.28 2.90 -9.73
CA PRO A 199 -4.62 3.98 -8.79
C PRO A 199 -3.79 3.98 -7.50
N MET A 200 -3.33 2.82 -7.04
CA MET A 200 -2.50 2.66 -5.86
C MET A 200 -0.99 2.76 -6.15
N GLY A 201 -0.56 2.88 -7.40
CA GLY A 201 0.86 2.95 -7.75
C GLY A 201 1.65 1.65 -7.50
N LEU A 202 0.95 0.50 -7.52
CA LEU A 202 1.48 -0.84 -7.24
C LEU A 202 2.16 -1.47 -8.48
N HIS A 203 3.12 -0.76 -9.07
CA HIS A 203 3.75 -1.14 -10.35
C HIS A 203 4.64 -2.39 -10.23
N ASN A 204 5.36 -2.54 -9.13
CA ASN A 204 6.24 -3.67 -8.87
C ASN A 204 5.63 -4.58 -7.79
N LYS A 205 5.29 -5.83 -8.14
CA LYS A 205 4.68 -6.82 -7.23
C LYS A 205 5.63 -7.38 -6.16
N HIS A 206 6.94 -7.16 -6.32
CA HIS A 206 7.97 -7.74 -5.46
C HIS A 206 8.44 -6.80 -4.33
N VAL A 207 7.95 -5.55 -4.29
CA VAL A 207 8.32 -4.56 -3.27
C VAL A 207 7.17 -4.28 -2.32
N GLY A 208 7.50 -3.78 -1.13
CA GLY A 208 6.54 -3.27 -0.17
C GLY A 208 6.09 -1.86 -0.50
N TYR A 209 4.88 -1.51 -0.06
CA TYR A 209 4.32 -0.17 -0.19
C TYR A 209 3.79 0.30 1.15
N THR A 210 4.07 1.55 1.49
CA THR A 210 3.66 2.18 2.74
C THR A 210 2.78 3.38 2.42
N TYR A 211 1.61 3.48 3.05
CA TYR A 211 0.70 4.61 2.88
C TYR A 211 0.44 5.25 4.25
N LEU A 212 0.45 6.58 4.30
CA LEU A 212 -0.15 7.32 5.41
C LEU A 212 -1.59 7.65 5.04
N VAL A 213 -2.54 7.14 5.81
CA VAL A 213 -3.97 7.36 5.63
C VAL A 213 -4.47 8.25 6.76
N GLY A 214 -5.17 9.33 6.40
CA GLY A 214 -5.79 10.23 7.36
C GLY A 214 -7.08 9.66 7.98
N PRO A 215 -7.63 10.32 9.00
CA PRO A 215 -8.87 9.88 9.67
C PRO A 215 -10.10 9.94 8.75
N ASP A 216 -10.00 10.66 7.63
CA ASP A 216 -10.98 10.72 6.55
C ASP A 216 -10.88 9.54 5.56
N GLY A 217 -10.01 8.56 5.83
CA GLY A 217 -9.80 7.39 4.97
C GLY A 217 -9.02 7.70 3.68
N LYS A 218 -8.44 8.91 3.57
CA LYS A 218 -7.70 9.33 2.36
C LYS A 218 -6.20 9.15 2.51
N ILE A 219 -5.54 8.77 1.41
CA ILE A 219 -4.08 8.66 1.33
C ILE A 219 -3.47 10.05 1.33
N ARG A 220 -2.67 10.34 2.35
CA ARG A 220 -2.01 11.63 2.60
C ARG A 220 -0.54 11.61 2.23
N TRP A 221 0.06 10.43 2.15
CA TRP A 221 1.45 10.23 1.75
C TRP A 221 1.64 8.77 1.36
N ALA A 222 2.64 8.48 0.53
CA ALA A 222 2.97 7.10 0.16
C ALA A 222 4.48 6.95 -0.12
N GLY A 223 4.98 5.75 0.12
CA GLY A 223 6.33 5.31 -0.21
C GLY A 223 6.33 3.87 -0.74
N SER A 224 7.39 3.49 -1.45
CA SER A 224 7.57 2.15 -2.01
C SER A 224 9.02 1.67 -1.83
N ALA A 225 9.22 0.35 -1.87
CA ALA A 225 10.53 -0.28 -1.70
C ALA A 225 11.24 0.11 -0.40
N PHE A 226 12.58 0.20 -0.37
CA PHE A 226 13.29 0.68 0.81
C PHE A 226 13.16 2.21 0.94
N ALA A 227 12.94 2.65 2.17
CA ALA A 227 12.91 4.06 2.52
C ALA A 227 14.31 4.66 2.40
N GLU A 228 14.39 5.80 1.73
CA GLU A 228 15.51 6.70 1.92
C GLU A 228 15.37 7.43 3.26
N ALA A 229 16.48 7.90 3.82
CA ALA A 229 16.49 8.52 5.14
C ALA A 229 15.53 9.73 5.23
N ASP A 230 15.41 10.53 4.17
CA ASP A 230 14.45 11.64 4.10
C ASP A 230 13.00 11.18 4.05
N GLU A 231 12.70 10.06 3.39
CA GLU A 231 11.32 9.56 3.28
C GLU A 231 10.82 9.02 4.62
N ALA A 232 11.67 8.28 5.36
CA ALA A 232 11.34 7.81 6.70
C ALA A 232 11.09 8.99 7.67
N ARG A 233 11.94 10.03 7.62
CA ARG A 233 11.74 11.27 8.39
C ARG A 233 10.45 11.99 8.00
N THR A 234 10.18 12.08 6.70
CA THR A 234 8.98 12.73 6.17
C THR A 234 7.72 12.03 6.63
N LEU A 235 7.69 10.68 6.61
CA LEU A 235 6.56 9.91 7.13
C LEU A 235 6.31 10.21 8.61
N VAL A 236 7.35 10.20 9.45
CA VAL A 236 7.22 10.54 10.88
C VAL A 236 6.64 11.95 11.07
N ALA A 237 7.16 12.93 10.33
CA ALA A 237 6.68 14.31 10.41
C ALA A 237 5.22 14.44 9.96
N CYS A 238 4.86 13.83 8.84
CA CYS A 238 3.50 13.83 8.31
C CYS A 238 2.51 13.14 9.26
N THR A 239 2.89 12.01 9.86
CA THR A 239 2.08 11.32 10.87
C THR A 239 1.83 12.22 12.08
N GLY A 240 2.87 12.89 12.60
CA GLY A 240 2.73 13.85 13.70
C GLY A 240 1.73 14.97 13.39
N VAL A 241 1.85 15.59 12.21
CA VAL A 241 0.93 16.67 11.77
C VAL A 241 -0.53 16.21 11.68
N LEU A 242 -0.79 14.96 11.30
CA LEU A 242 -2.16 14.42 11.30
C LEU A 242 -2.67 14.12 12.71
N LEU A 243 -1.82 13.56 13.57
CA LEU A 243 -2.17 13.23 14.96
C LEU A 243 -2.43 14.49 15.79
N ASP A 244 -1.66 15.56 15.60
CA ASP A 244 -1.88 16.85 16.29
C ASP A 244 -3.24 17.49 15.95
N ARG A 245 -3.84 17.12 14.80
CA ARG A 245 -5.18 17.57 14.40
C ARG A 245 -6.31 16.70 14.95
N MET A 246 -5.99 15.56 15.54
CA MET A 246 -6.97 14.68 16.17
C MET A 246 -7.38 15.20 17.56
N PRO A 247 -8.57 14.85 18.06
CA PRO A 247 -8.94 15.10 19.44
C PRO A 247 -7.87 14.56 20.41
N GLY A 248 -7.39 15.40 21.33
CA GLY A 248 -6.29 15.04 22.24
C GLY A 248 -4.87 15.29 21.70
N GLY A 249 -4.72 15.75 20.46
CA GLY A 249 -3.45 16.25 19.93
C GLY A 249 -3.00 17.52 20.67
N ARG A 250 -1.70 17.84 20.62
CA ARG A 250 -1.21 19.13 21.12
C ARG A 250 -1.90 20.21 20.29
N LYS A 251 -2.73 21.05 20.92
CA LYS A 251 -3.25 22.24 20.25
C LYS A 251 -2.05 23.01 19.73
N ALA A 252 -1.97 23.21 18.42
CA ALA A 252 -1.01 24.13 17.84
C ALA A 252 -1.30 25.52 18.45
N SER A 253 -0.44 25.92 19.39
CA SER A 253 -0.39 27.26 19.97
C SER A 253 0.20 28.23 18.98
#